data_AF-A0AAP4UB06-F1
#
_entry.id   AF-A0AAP4UB06-F1
#
_cell.length_a   1.000
_cell.length_b   1.000
_cell.length_c   1.000
_cell.angle_alpha   90.00
_cell.angle_beta   90.00
_cell.angle_gamma   90.00
#
_symmetry.space_group_name_H-M   'P 1'
#
loop_
_entity.id
_entity.type
_entity.pdbx_description
1 polymer ?
#
loop_
_entity_poly.entity_id
_entity_poly.type
_entity_poly.pdbx_seq_one_letter_code
_entity_poly.pdbx_strand_id
1 'polypeptide(L)'
;MPKKLLQKFMPNPETLRNHKYLRVFGKLLDKPNLWSLNRKSAPGSFAIGLFVAWLPLPFQMVIAAGMAIFFNVNIPLAVALVWLTNPITMPFMFYAAYLLGSKILGMETTHFNFEASWQWVESSIGTIGPPFLLGCIVYAFIFAFISFFVIKSLWKYSVLFKWKSRN
;
A
#
# COMPACT_ATOMS: atom_id res chain seq x y z
N MET A 1 19.12 -1.98 10.78
CA MET A 1 18.07 -1.45 11.67
C MET A 1 16.83 -1.10 10.83
N PRO A 2 15.85 -2.02 10.67
CA PRO A 2 14.67 -1.74 9.85
C PRO A 2 13.94 -0.46 10.28
N LYS A 3 13.84 -0.19 11.59
CA LYS A 3 13.22 1.03 12.13
C LYS A 3 13.85 2.34 11.63
N LYS A 4 15.18 2.48 11.64
CA LYS A 4 15.88 3.71 11.23
C LYS A 4 15.76 3.96 9.72
N LEU A 5 15.83 2.91 8.91
CA LEU A 5 15.65 3.01 7.45
C LEU A 5 14.22 3.44 7.12
N LEU A 6 13.22 2.79 7.72
CA LEU A 6 11.81 3.13 7.50
C LEU A 6 11.49 4.56 7.93
N GLN A 7 12.04 5.03 9.05
CA GLN A 7 11.87 6.43 9.50
C GLN A 7 12.38 7.47 8.50
N LYS A 8 13.36 7.15 7.66
CA LYS A 8 13.88 8.07 6.64
C LYS A 8 12.91 8.32 5.48
N PHE A 9 12.06 7.33 5.18
CA PHE A 9 11.12 7.39 4.05
C PHE A 9 9.68 7.73 4.47
N MET A 10 9.40 7.78 5.77
CA MET A 10 8.08 8.17 6.25
C MET A 10 7.88 9.69 6.12
N PRO A 11 6.71 10.15 5.68
CA PRO A 11 6.36 11.56 5.73
C PRO A 11 6.34 12.05 7.18
N ASN A 12 6.59 13.35 7.37
CA ASN A 12 6.68 13.94 8.70
C ASN A 12 5.36 13.75 9.48
N PRO A 13 5.39 13.06 10.65
CA PRO A 13 4.20 12.80 11.47
C PRO A 13 3.42 14.06 11.86
N GLU A 14 4.11 15.16 12.14
CA GLU A 14 3.47 16.42 12.54
C GLU A 14 2.69 17.04 11.38
N THR A 15 3.25 16.98 10.16
CA THR A 15 2.58 17.46 8.95
C THR A 15 1.34 16.63 8.64
N LEU A 16 1.39 15.31 8.83
CA LEU A 16 0.20 14.46 8.67
C LEU A 16 -0.87 14.77 9.73
N ARG A 17 -0.49 14.90 11.00
CA ARG A 17 -1.45 15.15 12.09
C ARG A 17 -2.26 16.43 11.88
N ASN A 18 -1.63 17.45 11.30
CA ASN A 18 -2.26 18.75 11.05
C ASN A 18 -3.00 18.83 9.69
N HIS A 19 -2.96 17.78 8.86
CA HIS A 19 -3.58 17.80 7.54
C HIS A 19 -5.13 17.85 7.62
N LYS A 20 -5.78 18.69 6.81
CA LYS A 20 -7.23 18.93 6.84
C LYS A 20 -8.07 17.65 6.78
N TYR A 21 -7.72 16.73 5.89
CA TYR A 21 -8.43 15.45 5.74
C TYR A 21 -8.23 14.48 6.91
N LEU A 22 -7.11 14.57 7.64
CA LEU A 22 -6.86 13.71 8.80
C LEU A 22 -7.57 14.22 10.06
N ARG A 23 -7.83 15.53 10.17
CA ARG A 23 -8.60 16.11 11.29
C ARG A 23 -10.01 15.52 11.44
N VAL A 24 -10.59 14.99 10.37
CA VAL A 24 -11.91 14.30 10.39
C VAL A 24 -11.91 13.13 11.37
N PHE A 25 -10.75 12.49 11.60
CA PHE A 25 -10.65 11.35 12.51
C PHE A 25 -10.50 11.73 13.99
N GLY A 26 -10.34 13.02 14.32
CA GLY A 26 -10.40 13.57 15.68
C GLY A 26 -9.64 12.74 16.74
N LYS A 27 -10.35 12.31 17.79
CA LYS A 27 -9.80 11.53 18.93
C LYS A 27 -9.25 10.15 18.54
N LEU A 28 -9.59 9.61 17.36
CA LEU A 28 -9.02 8.34 16.91
C LEU A 28 -7.52 8.46 16.65
N LEU A 29 -7.01 9.68 16.39
CA LEU A 29 -5.59 9.95 16.15
C LEU A 29 -4.74 9.93 17.42
N ASP A 30 -5.32 9.88 18.62
CA ASP A 30 -4.54 9.95 19.87
C ASP A 30 -3.89 8.60 20.24
N LYS A 31 -4.15 7.54 19.47
CA LYS A 31 -3.57 6.22 19.73
C LYS A 31 -2.06 6.21 19.42
N PRO A 32 -1.19 5.77 20.36
CA PRO A 32 0.26 5.85 20.20
C PRO A 32 0.82 4.94 19.09
N ASN A 33 0.13 3.85 18.74
CA ASN A 33 0.56 2.94 17.65
C ASN A 33 0.45 3.58 16.26
N LEU A 34 -0.39 4.61 16.11
CA LEU A 34 -0.58 5.31 14.83
C LEU A 34 0.65 6.12 14.42
N TRP A 35 1.45 6.54 15.40
CA TRP A 35 2.60 7.42 15.18
C TRP A 35 3.92 6.74 15.53
N SER A 36 3.90 5.70 16.37
CA SER A 36 5.09 4.95 16.73
C SER A 36 5.32 3.75 15.80
N LEU A 37 6.53 3.68 15.24
CA LEU A 37 6.95 2.52 14.46
C LEU A 37 7.44 1.41 15.39
N ASN A 38 6.68 0.31 15.46
CA ASN A 38 6.94 -0.82 16.35
C ASN A 38 6.64 -2.17 15.68
N ARG A 39 7.01 -3.27 16.35
CA ARG A 39 6.87 -4.65 15.82
C ARG A 39 5.43 -5.08 15.53
N LYS A 40 4.45 -4.44 16.17
CA LYS A 40 3.02 -4.73 16.00
C LYS A 40 2.41 -3.86 14.89
N SER A 41 2.78 -2.58 14.83
CA SER A 41 2.23 -1.63 13.86
C SER A 41 2.87 -1.75 12.47
N ALA A 42 4.17 -2.03 12.37
CA ALA A 42 4.86 -2.01 11.08
C ALA A 42 4.33 -3.05 10.07
N PRO A 43 4.16 -4.35 10.41
CA PRO A 43 3.64 -5.33 9.47
C PRO A 43 2.26 -4.97 8.91
N GLY A 44 1.35 -4.52 9.77
CA GLY A 44 0.00 -4.11 9.35
C GLY A 44 -0.01 -2.86 8.48
N SER A 45 0.90 -1.91 8.73
CA SER A 45 1.06 -0.73 7.88
C SER A 45 1.54 -1.09 6.49
N PHE A 46 2.43 -2.09 6.38
CA PHE A 46 2.87 -2.64 5.10
C PHE A 46 1.76 -3.33 4.34
N ALA A 47 0.99 -4.16 5.04
CA ALA A 47 -0.16 -4.84 4.45
C ALA A 47 -1.16 -3.84 3.87
N ILE A 48 -1.57 -2.84 4.67
CA ILE A 48 -2.55 -1.83 4.27
C ILE A 48 -2.01 -0.93 3.16
N GLY A 49 -0.79 -0.41 3.31
CA GLY A 49 -0.20 0.51 2.34
C GLY A 49 -0.06 -0.13 0.96
N LEU A 50 0.44 -1.38 0.89
CA LEU A 50 0.57 -2.09 -0.39
C LEU A 50 -0.77 -2.59 -0.93
N PHE A 51 -1.71 -3.01 -0.07
CA PHE A 51 -3.06 -3.32 -0.51
C PHE A 51 -3.67 -2.13 -1.25
N VAL A 52 -3.64 -0.95 -0.63
CA VAL A 52 -4.22 0.27 -1.19
C VAL A 52 -3.44 0.76 -2.41
N ALA A 53 -2.12 0.59 -2.46
CA ALA A 53 -1.29 0.95 -3.62
C ALA A 53 -1.76 0.26 -4.92
N TRP A 54 -2.24 -0.99 -4.82
CA TRP A 54 -2.73 -1.75 -5.97
C TRP A 54 -4.16 -1.39 -6.42
N LEU A 55 -4.92 -0.66 -5.60
CA LEU A 55 -6.28 -0.25 -5.96
C LEU A 55 -6.24 0.98 -6.88
N PRO A 56 -6.80 0.93 -8.10
CA PRO A 56 -6.80 2.05 -9.03
C PRO A 56 -7.87 3.08 -8.65
N LEU A 57 -7.72 3.69 -7.47
CA LEU A 57 -8.67 4.64 -6.90
C LEU A 57 -7.99 6.00 -6.72
N PRO A 58 -8.70 7.12 -6.91
CA PRO A 58 -8.22 8.41 -6.45
C PRO A 58 -8.16 8.44 -4.92
N PHE A 59 -7.39 9.38 -4.36
CA PHE A 59 -7.29 9.60 -2.91
C PHE A 59 -6.79 8.40 -2.09
N GLN A 60 -5.95 7.53 -2.66
CA GLN A 60 -5.36 6.37 -1.98
C GLN A 60 -4.76 6.69 -0.60
N MET A 61 -4.14 7.87 -0.44
CA MET A 61 -3.56 8.31 0.85
C MET A 61 -4.61 8.40 1.96
N VAL A 62 -5.81 8.92 1.66
CA VAL A 62 -6.89 9.07 2.64
C VAL A 62 -7.44 7.69 3.01
N ILE A 63 -7.61 6.81 2.03
CA ILE A 63 -8.07 5.44 2.24
C ILE A 63 -7.06 4.66 3.11
N ALA A 64 -5.78 4.72 2.76
CA ALA A 64 -4.71 4.08 3.53
C ALA A 64 -4.63 4.61 4.97
N ALA A 65 -4.79 5.92 5.17
CA ALA A 65 -4.83 6.48 6.51
C ALA A 65 -6.07 6.03 7.30
N GLY A 66 -7.24 6.01 6.69
CA GLY A 66 -8.48 5.51 7.30
C GLY A 66 -8.37 4.04 7.72
N MET A 67 -7.86 3.18 6.83
CA MET A 67 -7.58 1.78 7.15
C MET A 67 -6.53 1.65 8.26
N ALA A 68 -5.45 2.45 8.21
CA ALA A 68 -4.43 2.43 9.26
C ALA A 68 -4.99 2.80 10.64
N ILE A 69 -5.90 3.77 10.70
CA ILE A 69 -6.61 4.17 11.93
C ILE A 69 -7.51 3.04 12.42
N PHE A 70 -8.30 2.44 11.51
CA PHE A 70 -9.22 1.35 11.82
C PHE A 70 -8.48 0.14 12.40
N PHE A 71 -7.38 -0.28 11.77
CA PHE A 71 -6.55 -1.40 12.23
C PHE A 71 -5.52 -1.03 13.30
N ASN A 72 -5.48 0.25 13.74
CA ASN A 72 -4.58 0.75 14.76
C ASN A 72 -3.08 0.50 14.46
N VAL A 73 -2.68 0.80 13.23
CA VAL A 73 -1.30 0.66 12.72
C VAL A 73 -0.71 2.02 12.33
N ASN A 74 0.58 2.06 11.98
CA ASN A 74 1.31 3.31 11.76
C ASN A 74 0.83 4.03 10.48
N ILE A 75 0.23 5.22 10.66
CA ILE A 75 -0.36 6.00 9.55
C ILE A 75 0.72 6.51 8.59
N PRO A 76 1.81 7.18 9.05
CA PRO A 76 2.83 7.68 8.12
C PRO A 76 3.40 6.58 7.23
N LEU A 77 3.65 5.39 7.79
CA LEU A 77 4.17 4.26 7.04
C LEU A 77 3.16 3.74 5.99
N ALA A 78 1.89 3.56 6.37
CA ALA A 78 0.87 3.11 5.42
C ALA A 78 0.71 4.09 4.26
N VAL A 79 0.69 5.39 4.55
CA VAL A 79 0.58 6.46 3.54
C VAL A 79 1.83 6.53 2.65
N ALA A 80 3.03 6.37 3.22
CA ALA A 80 4.27 6.34 2.43
C ALA A 80 4.28 5.22 1.40
N LEU A 81 3.75 4.05 1.75
CA LEU A 81 3.79 2.88 0.86
C LEU A 81 2.83 2.98 -0.33
N VAL A 82 1.78 3.78 -0.20
CA VAL A 82 0.90 4.10 -1.34
C VAL A 82 1.65 4.81 -2.47
N TRP A 83 2.69 5.60 -2.15
CA TRP A 83 3.53 6.26 -3.15
C TRP A 83 4.36 5.28 -3.99
N LEU A 84 4.30 3.98 -3.69
CA LEU A 84 4.79 2.96 -4.59
C LEU A 84 4.10 3.04 -5.95
N THR A 85 2.83 3.44 -6.02
CA THR A 85 2.07 3.61 -7.27
C THR A 85 2.15 5.07 -7.74
N ASN A 86 3.31 5.46 -8.26
CA ASN A 86 3.59 6.80 -8.79
C ASN A 86 3.62 6.76 -10.34
N PRO A 87 3.67 7.91 -11.06
CA PRO A 87 3.59 7.94 -12.52
C PRO A 87 4.60 7.06 -13.26
N ILE A 88 5.74 6.75 -12.63
CA ILE A 88 6.79 5.92 -13.22
C ILE A 88 6.47 4.43 -13.05
N THR A 89 6.02 4.02 -11.86
CA THR A 89 5.77 2.61 -11.51
C THR A 89 4.36 2.14 -11.87
N MET A 90 3.39 3.05 -11.88
CA MET A 90 1.97 2.76 -12.12
C MET A 90 1.74 2.02 -13.44
N PRO A 91 2.30 2.42 -14.61
CA PRO A 91 2.09 1.71 -15.86
C PRO A 91 2.55 0.24 -15.79
N PHE A 92 3.71 0.00 -15.19
CA PHE A 92 4.25 -1.36 -15.02
C PHE A 92 3.38 -2.21 -14.10
N MET A 93 2.99 -1.66 -12.95
CA MET A 93 2.14 -2.37 -11.99
C MET A 93 0.79 -2.72 -12.61
N PHE A 94 0.12 -1.74 -13.23
CA PHE A 94 -1.21 -1.92 -13.80
C PHE A 94 -1.22 -2.81 -15.03
N TYR A 95 -0.16 -2.77 -15.84
CA TYR A 95 0.00 -3.74 -16.92
C TYR A 95 0.17 -5.17 -16.38
N ALA A 96 0.97 -5.36 -15.32
CA ALA A 96 1.10 -6.67 -14.68
C ALA A 96 -0.24 -7.16 -14.11
N ALA A 97 -1.02 -6.28 -13.47
CA ALA A 97 -2.36 -6.59 -13.00
C ALA A 97 -3.27 -7.03 -14.15
N TYR A 98 -3.30 -6.29 -15.25
CA TYR A 98 -4.07 -6.66 -16.44
C TYR A 98 -3.69 -8.05 -16.95
N LEU A 99 -2.40 -8.34 -17.14
CA LEU A 99 -1.93 -9.66 -17.59
C LEU A 99 -2.38 -10.80 -16.65
N LEU A 100 -2.26 -10.58 -15.33
CA LEU A 100 -2.69 -11.56 -14.35
C LEU A 100 -4.19 -11.80 -14.43
N GLY A 101 -4.99 -10.74 -14.50
CA GLY A 101 -6.44 -10.84 -14.59
C GLY A 101 -6.92 -11.47 -15.89
N SER A 102 -6.32 -11.12 -17.04
CA SER A 102 -6.63 -11.76 -18.32
C SER A 102 -6.32 -13.24 -18.29
N LYS A 103 -5.20 -13.62 -17.67
CA LYS A 103 -4.85 -15.03 -17.45
C LYS A 103 -5.86 -15.76 -16.56
N ILE A 104 -6.35 -15.13 -15.49
CA ILE A 104 -7.34 -15.72 -14.59
C ILE A 104 -8.70 -15.88 -15.29
N LEU A 105 -9.09 -14.91 -16.12
CA LEU A 105 -10.37 -14.91 -16.84
C LEU A 105 -10.34 -15.66 -18.17
N GLY A 106 -9.16 -16.11 -18.62
CA GLY A 106 -9.00 -16.78 -19.91
C GLY A 106 -9.25 -15.86 -21.11
N MET A 107 -9.04 -14.55 -20.95
CA MET A 107 -9.21 -13.56 -22.03
C MET A 107 -7.91 -13.39 -22.82
N GLU A 108 -8.00 -13.19 -24.14
CA GLU A 108 -6.86 -12.81 -24.95
C GLU A 108 -6.34 -11.42 -24.55
N THR A 109 -5.02 -11.31 -24.42
CA THR A 109 -4.38 -10.04 -24.07
C THR A 109 -4.39 -9.12 -25.28
N THR A 110 -5.30 -8.15 -25.30
CA THR A 110 -5.21 -7.01 -26.23
C THR A 110 -4.07 -6.08 -25.83
N HIS A 111 -3.49 -5.37 -26.80
CA HIS A 111 -2.44 -4.39 -26.55
C HIS A 111 -2.93 -3.32 -25.57
N PHE A 112 -2.36 -3.31 -24.36
CA PHE A 112 -2.68 -2.35 -23.31
C PHE A 112 -1.88 -1.07 -23.53
N ASN A 113 -2.51 -0.08 -24.17
CA ASN A 113 -1.99 1.29 -24.24
C ASN A 113 -2.76 2.13 -23.23
N PHE A 114 -2.20 2.38 -22.05
CA PHE A 114 -2.84 3.24 -21.05
C PHE A 114 -2.82 4.69 -21.53
N GLU A 115 -4.01 5.25 -21.77
CA GLU A 115 -4.18 6.68 -21.99
C GLU A 115 -4.98 7.28 -20.85
N ALA A 116 -4.46 8.35 -20.25
CA ALA A 116 -5.16 9.11 -19.22
C ALA A 116 -6.24 10.02 -19.85
N SER A 117 -7.14 9.45 -20.64
CA SER A 117 -8.25 10.13 -21.31
C SER A 117 -9.59 9.54 -20.87
N TRP A 118 -10.63 10.38 -20.84
CA TRP A 118 -11.98 9.93 -20.48
C TRP A 118 -12.53 8.89 -21.48
N GLN A 119 -12.23 9.07 -22.76
CA GLN A 119 -12.56 8.12 -23.82
C GLN A 119 -11.95 6.73 -23.57
N TRP A 120 -10.67 6.68 -23.18
CA TRP A 120 -9.98 5.44 -22.90
C TRP A 120 -10.61 4.70 -21.72
N VAL A 121 -11.00 5.43 -20.66
CA VAL A 121 -11.68 4.86 -19.49
C VAL A 121 -13.01 4.23 -19.91
N GLU A 122 -13.83 4.93 -20.69
CA GLU A 122 -15.13 4.43 -21.17
C GLU A 122 -14.99 3.18 -22.06
N SER A 123 -14.05 3.18 -23.02
CA SER A 123 -13.77 2.02 -23.86
C SER A 123 -13.13 0.85 -23.10
N SER A 124 -12.34 1.15 -22.08
CA SER A 124 -11.64 0.14 -21.28
C SER A 124 -12.58 -0.57 -20.31
N ILE A 125 -13.63 0.09 -19.79
CA ILE A 125 -14.56 -0.51 -18.81
C ILE A 125 -15.20 -1.82 -19.32
N GLY A 126 -15.46 -1.96 -20.62
CA GLY A 126 -16.09 -3.16 -21.19
C GLY A 126 -15.13 -4.30 -21.56
N THR A 127 -13.83 -4.02 -21.74
CA THR A 127 -12.87 -4.98 -22.32
C THR A 127 -11.68 -5.23 -21.41
N ILE A 128 -10.95 -4.16 -21.06
CA ILE A 128 -9.74 -4.19 -20.25
C ILE A 128 -10.06 -4.13 -18.75
N GLY A 129 -11.17 -3.47 -18.39
CA GLY A 129 -11.58 -3.15 -17.02
C GLY A 129 -11.75 -4.37 -16.13
N PRO A 130 -12.53 -5.40 -16.53
CA PRO A 130 -12.73 -6.59 -15.70
C PRO A 130 -11.44 -7.35 -15.37
N PRO A 131 -10.59 -7.75 -16.35
CA PRO A 131 -9.32 -8.40 -16.02
C PRO A 131 -8.39 -7.46 -15.25
N PHE A 132 -8.31 -6.18 -15.61
CA PHE A 132 -7.49 -5.20 -14.89
C PHE A 132 -7.86 -5.10 -13.40
N LEU A 133 -9.14 -4.87 -13.08
CA LEU A 133 -9.62 -4.72 -11.71
C LEU A 133 -9.44 -6.02 -10.92
N LEU A 134 -9.70 -7.17 -11.54
CA LEU A 134 -9.46 -8.47 -10.92
C LEU A 134 -7.98 -8.63 -10.55
N GLY A 135 -7.07 -8.36 -11.49
CA GLY A 135 -5.64 -8.43 -11.25
C GLY A 135 -5.16 -7.48 -10.16
N CYS A 136 -5.68 -6.25 -10.13
CA CYS A 136 -5.42 -5.29 -9.07
C CYS A 136 -5.82 -5.84 -7.70
N ILE A 137 -7.02 -6.39 -7.57
CA ILE A 137 -7.52 -6.98 -6.31
C ILE A 137 -6.64 -8.18 -5.89
N VAL A 138 -6.33 -9.07 -6.83
CA VAL A 138 -5.50 -10.26 -6.55
C VAL A 138 -4.11 -9.84 -6.09
N TYR A 139 -3.45 -8.91 -6.78
CA TYR A 139 -2.15 -8.41 -6.35
C TYR A 139 -2.22 -7.64 -5.04
N ALA A 140 -3.28 -6.86 -4.79
CA ALA A 140 -3.48 -6.17 -3.52
C ALA A 140 -3.43 -7.16 -2.35
N PHE A 141 -4.17 -8.28 -2.44
CA PHE A 141 -4.14 -9.33 -1.41
C PHE A 141 -2.79 -10.04 -1.31
N ILE A 142 -2.18 -10.40 -2.45
CA ILE A 142 -0.87 -11.08 -2.47
C ILE A 142 0.21 -10.22 -1.81
N PHE A 143 0.35 -8.96 -2.24
CA PHE A 143 1.37 -8.05 -1.70
C PHE A 143 1.07 -7.67 -0.25
N ALA A 144 -0.20 -7.50 0.13
CA ALA A 144 -0.56 -7.27 1.52
C ALA A 144 -0.16 -8.44 2.42
N PHE A 145 -0.48 -9.67 2.01
CA PHE A 145 -0.14 -10.88 2.73
C PHE A 145 1.38 -11.06 2.84
N ILE A 146 2.09 -11.06 1.71
CA ILE A 146 3.54 -11.28 1.66
C ILE A 146 4.28 -10.24 2.50
N SER A 147 3.96 -8.96 2.31
CA SER A 147 4.66 -7.88 3.03
C SER A 147 4.45 -7.94 4.54
N PHE A 148 3.25 -8.33 5.00
CA PHE A 148 3.00 -8.55 6.42
C PHE A 148 3.97 -9.58 7.01
N PHE A 149 4.07 -10.76 6.40
CA PHE A 149 4.94 -11.83 6.90
C PHE A 149 6.42 -11.50 6.75
N VAL A 150 6.82 -10.85 5.66
CA VAL A 150 8.20 -10.41 5.43
C VAL A 150 8.61 -9.42 6.52
N ILE A 151 7.83 -8.37 6.77
CA ILE A 151 8.18 -7.34 7.75
C ILE A 151 8.12 -7.90 9.18
N LYS A 152 7.15 -8.76 9.49
CA LYS A 152 7.09 -9.47 10.78
C LYS A 152 8.34 -10.31 11.01
N SER A 153 8.80 -11.04 9.99
CA SER A 153 9.98 -11.89 10.04
C SER A 153 11.26 -11.06 10.16
N LEU A 154 11.42 -10.03 9.33
CA LEU A 154 12.57 -9.10 9.39
C LEU A 154 12.70 -8.44 10.78
N TRP A 155 11.57 -8.09 11.40
CA TRP A 155 11.60 -7.54 12.76
C TRP A 155 12.06 -8.57 13.79
N LYS A 156 11.59 -9.82 13.69
CA LYS A 156 12.03 -10.93 14.55
C LYS A 156 13.53 -11.17 14.41
N TYR A 157 14.03 -11.31 13.18
CA TYR A 157 15.45 -11.57 12.92
C TYR A 157 16.34 -10.39 13.35
N SER A 158 15.93 -9.15 13.11
CA SER A 158 16.69 -7.98 13.55
C SER A 158 16.84 -7.90 15.07
N VAL A 159 15.92 -8.46 15.85
CA VAL A 159 16.04 -8.52 17.32
C VAL A 159 17.00 -9.65 17.71
N LEU A 160 16.85 -10.83 17.12
CA LEU A 160 17.71 -11.98 17.40
C LEU A 160 19.20 -11.70 17.10
N PHE A 161 19.50 -11.08 15.95
CA PHE A 161 20.87 -10.71 15.61
C PHE A 161 21.49 -9.71 16.60
N LYS A 162 20.69 -8.76 17.12
CA LYS A 162 21.17 -7.82 18.14
C LYS A 162 21.45 -8.48 19.48
N TRP A 163 20.69 -9.53 19.83
CA TRP A 163 20.96 -10.32 21.03
C TRP A 163 22.24 -11.13 20.87
N LYS A 164 22.45 -11.77 19.71
CA LYS A 164 23.65 -12.56 19.45
C LYS A 164 24.93 -11.71 19.32
N SER A 165 24.82 -10.44 18.95
CA SER A 165 25.95 -9.49 18.89
C SER A 165 26.31 -8.86 20.24
N ARG A 166 25.55 -9.15 21.31
CA ARG A 166 25.81 -8.67 22.68
C ARG A 166 26.41 -9.75 23.59
N ASN A 167 26.40 -11.01 23.14
CA ASN A 167 27.13 -12.13 23.72
C ASN A 167 28.35 -12.41 22.85
#